data_AF-A0A953LHC6-F1
#
_entry.id   AF-A0A953LHC6-F1
#
_cell.length_a   1.000
_cell.length_b   1.000
_cell.length_c   1.000
_cell.angle_alpha   90.00
_cell.angle_beta   90.00
_cell.angle_gamma   90.00
#
_symmetry.space_group_name_H-M   'P 1'
#
loop_
_entity.id
_entity.type
_entity.pdbx_description
1 polymer ?
#
loop_
_entity_poly.entity_id
_entity_poly.type
_entity_poly.pdbx_seq_one_letter_code
_entity_poly.pdbx_strand_id
1 'polypeptide(L)'
;MKGCAGSRDPKCEGGGGMASWLFWLIIILGGVAGAVQAPVNATLAQHIRPIPASLVSFIVGGTALLALTLFTLRGQGLSGLGQGLSTAPPWSFLGGLCGAMVVSSVIVGTGAIGANATLSLLTGVQLMAALVIDAIGFGTAGPIPIRWPQVLGVLLIIGGMKLVLTR
;
A
#
# COMPACT_ATOMS: atom_id res chain seq x y z
N MET A 1 -21.45 -30.50 6.41
CA MET A 1 -22.00 -29.13 6.33
C MET A 1 -21.90 -28.43 7.69
N LYS A 2 -20.67 -28.17 8.15
CA LYS A 2 -20.37 -27.35 9.34
C LYS A 2 -19.12 -26.55 8.98
N GLY A 3 -19.14 -25.21 9.04
CA GLY A 3 -17.90 -24.45 8.81
C GLY A 3 -17.97 -22.95 8.55
N CYS A 4 -19.08 -22.35 8.12
CA CYS A 4 -19.14 -20.88 7.91
C CYS A 4 -19.78 -20.16 9.11
N ALA A 5 -19.35 -20.46 10.33
CA ALA A 5 -19.71 -19.70 11.52
C ALA A 5 -18.45 -18.99 12.03
N GLY A 6 -18.30 -17.72 11.66
CA GLY A 6 -17.26 -16.84 12.21
C GLY A 6 -16.01 -16.61 11.36
N SER A 7 -15.82 -17.27 10.21
CA SER A 7 -14.71 -16.95 9.30
C SER A 7 -15.13 -15.90 8.26
N ARG A 8 -14.36 -14.81 8.14
CA ARG A 8 -14.39 -13.90 6.98
C ARG A 8 -13.70 -14.57 5.79
N ASP A 9 -14.04 -15.82 5.49
CA ASP A 9 -13.53 -16.50 4.31
C ASP A 9 -14.30 -15.99 3.09
N PRO A 10 -13.63 -15.32 2.12
CA PRO A 10 -14.27 -14.81 0.91
C PRO A 10 -14.83 -15.93 0.01
N LYS A 11 -14.57 -17.20 0.35
CA LYS A 11 -15.16 -18.39 -0.29
C LYS A 11 -16.56 -18.75 0.22
N CYS A 12 -16.96 -18.30 1.41
CA CYS A 12 -18.30 -18.58 1.98
C CYS A 12 -19.37 -17.57 1.48
N GLU A 13 -18.97 -16.42 0.93
CA GLU A 13 -19.90 -15.46 0.33
C GLU A 13 -20.21 -15.87 -1.13
N GLY A 14 -21.31 -16.59 -1.32
CA GLY A 14 -21.84 -17.01 -2.61
C GLY A 14 -22.36 -15.87 -3.50
N GLY A 15 -21.50 -14.89 -3.81
CA GLY A 15 -21.69 -13.81 -4.80
C GLY A 15 -20.46 -13.68 -5.73
N GLY A 16 -19.79 -14.81 -5.99
CA GLY A 16 -18.39 -14.93 -6.40
C GLY A 16 -18.12 -14.83 -7.90
N GLY A 17 -17.79 -13.63 -8.37
CA GLY A 17 -17.08 -13.43 -9.64
C GLY A 17 -16.72 -11.97 -9.91
N MET A 18 -17.71 -11.11 -10.06
CA MET A 18 -17.53 -9.73 -10.51
C MET A 18 -16.97 -8.79 -9.43
N ALA A 19 -17.40 -8.93 -8.17
CA ALA A 19 -16.83 -8.18 -7.05
C ALA A 19 -15.36 -8.56 -6.81
N SER A 20 -15.02 -9.85 -6.91
CA SER A 20 -13.64 -10.34 -6.81
C SER A 20 -12.76 -9.72 -7.90
N TRP A 21 -13.22 -9.70 -9.15
CA TRP A 21 -12.46 -9.11 -10.26
C TRP A 21 -12.23 -7.60 -10.08
N LEU A 22 -13.19 -6.87 -9.53
CA LEU A 22 -13.03 -5.44 -9.27
C LEU A 22 -11.91 -5.18 -8.25
N PHE A 23 -11.80 -5.97 -7.18
CA PHE A 23 -10.72 -5.84 -6.20
C PHE A 23 -9.35 -6.09 -6.83
N TRP A 24 -9.23 -7.14 -7.65
CA TRP A 24 -8.00 -7.42 -8.39
C TRP A 24 -7.61 -6.27 -9.32
N LEU A 25 -8.58 -5.73 -10.05
CA LEU A 25 -8.37 -4.61 -10.97
C LEU A 25 -7.88 -3.37 -10.23
N ILE A 26 -8.48 -3.02 -9.09
CA ILE A 26 -8.05 -1.87 -8.27
C ILE A 26 -6.60 -2.05 -7.79
N ILE A 27 -6.24 -3.25 -7.32
CA ILE A 27 -4.88 -3.55 -6.86
C ILE A 27 -3.87 -3.46 -8.00
N ILE A 28 -4.21 -4.00 -9.18
CA ILE A 28 -3.35 -3.93 -10.37
C ILE A 28 -3.14 -2.47 -10.81
N LEU A 29 -4.21 -1.68 -10.88
CA LEU A 29 -4.11 -0.26 -11.19
C LEU A 29 -3.28 0.50 -10.16
N GLY A 30 -3.40 0.15 -8.87
CA GLY A 30 -2.54 0.69 -7.82
C GLY A 30 -1.06 0.37 -8.05
N GLY A 31 -0.73 -0.85 -8.47
CA GLY A 31 0.63 -1.24 -8.83
C GLY A 31 1.18 -0.46 -10.03
N VAL A 32 0.38 -0.30 -11.09
CA VAL A 32 0.75 0.51 -12.26
C VAL A 32 0.94 1.97 -11.87
N ALA A 33 0.02 2.54 -11.10
CA ALA A 33 0.12 3.91 -10.60
C ALA A 33 1.38 4.11 -9.75
N GLY A 34 1.73 3.16 -8.87
CA GLY A 34 2.96 3.19 -8.10
C GLY A 34 4.22 3.16 -8.98
N ALA A 35 4.22 2.36 -10.04
CA ALA A 35 5.31 2.31 -11.00
C ALA A 35 5.48 3.62 -11.78
N VAL A 36 4.37 4.28 -12.17
CA VAL A 36 4.36 5.59 -12.85
C VAL A 36 4.75 6.72 -11.89
N GLN A 37 4.32 6.64 -10.63
CA GLN A 37 4.63 7.64 -9.60
C GLN A 37 6.14 7.81 -9.41
N ALA A 38 6.91 6.72 -9.47
CA ALA A 38 8.35 6.74 -9.26
C ALA A 38 9.10 7.73 -10.19
N PRO A 39 9.03 7.59 -11.53
CA PRO A 39 9.66 8.56 -12.43
C PRO A 39 9.00 9.94 -12.42
N VAL A 40 7.68 10.06 -12.25
CA VAL A 40 6.99 11.36 -12.19
C VAL A 40 7.51 12.20 -11.03
N ASN A 41 7.58 11.63 -9.83
CA ASN A 41 8.06 12.34 -8.66
C ASN A 41 9.58 12.58 -8.71
N ALA A 42 10.35 11.65 -9.29
CA ALA A 42 11.78 11.85 -9.51
C ALA A 42 12.06 13.03 -10.46
N THR A 43 11.28 13.17 -11.54
CA THR A 43 11.37 14.32 -12.46
C THR A 43 11.04 15.62 -11.75
N LEU A 44 10.00 15.66 -10.92
CA LEU A 44 9.69 16.84 -10.11
C LEU A 44 10.84 17.19 -9.16
N ALA A 45 11.48 16.19 -8.55
CA ALA A 45 12.62 16.37 -7.65
C ALA A 45 13.86 16.97 -8.33
N GLN A 46 14.03 16.79 -9.64
CA GLN A 46 15.09 17.46 -10.39
C GLN A 46 14.93 18.98 -10.41
N HIS A 47 13.71 19.49 -10.25
CA HIS A 47 13.40 20.91 -10.28
C HIS A 47 13.35 21.54 -8.88
N ILE A 48 12.87 20.79 -7.88
CA ILE A 48 12.58 21.34 -6.54
C ILE A 48 13.18 20.54 -5.36
N ARG A 49 14.11 19.61 -5.62
CA ARG A 49 14.72 18.68 -4.66
C ARG A 49 13.76 17.56 -4.18
N PRO A 50 14.29 16.44 -3.64
CA PRO A 50 13.47 15.27 -3.29
C PRO A 50 12.38 15.50 -2.24
N ILE A 51 12.70 16.20 -1.14
CA ILE A 51 11.76 16.39 -0.03
C ILE A 51 10.58 17.31 -0.44
N PRO A 52 10.80 18.50 -1.03
CA PRO A 52 9.68 19.31 -1.53
C PRO A 52 8.86 18.61 -2.62
N ALA A 53 9.49 17.81 -3.50
CA ALA A 53 8.76 17.00 -4.47
C ALA A 53 7.82 15.99 -3.80
N SER A 54 8.27 15.26 -2.78
CA SER A 54 7.38 14.37 -2.03
C SER A 54 6.22 15.11 -1.35
N LEU A 55 6.46 16.30 -0.79
CA LEU A 55 5.40 17.12 -0.20
C LEU A 55 4.35 17.52 -1.24
N VAL A 56 4.78 17.99 -2.41
CA VAL A 56 3.88 18.34 -3.52
C VAL A 56 3.05 17.12 -3.96
N SER A 57 3.66 15.94 -4.10
CA SER A 57 2.94 14.71 -4.42
C SER A 57 1.88 14.37 -3.38
N PHE A 58 2.18 14.55 -2.09
CA PHE A 58 1.21 14.34 -1.01
C PHE A 58 0.08 15.37 -1.02
N ILE A 59 0.36 16.63 -1.35
CA ILE A 59 -0.68 17.66 -1.48
C ILE A 59 -1.61 17.35 -2.64
N VAL A 60 -1.07 16.98 -3.81
CA VAL A 60 -1.89 16.63 -4.99
C VAL A 60 -2.74 15.39 -4.71
N GLY A 61 -2.12 14.31 -4.18
CA GLY A 61 -2.83 13.09 -3.81
C GLY A 61 -3.87 13.32 -2.72
N GLY A 62 -3.52 14.07 -1.67
CA GLY A 62 -4.42 14.44 -0.58
C GLY A 62 -5.61 15.28 -1.05
N THR A 63 -5.40 16.19 -2.00
CA THR A 63 -6.48 16.99 -2.61
C THR A 63 -7.42 16.10 -3.43
N ALA A 64 -6.88 15.15 -4.20
CA ALA A 64 -7.70 14.19 -4.95
C ALA A 64 -8.51 13.29 -4.01
N LEU A 65 -7.91 12.80 -2.92
CA LEU A 65 -8.60 12.01 -1.90
C LEU A 65 -9.67 12.81 -1.16
N LEU A 66 -9.41 14.09 -0.88
CA LEU A 66 -10.40 14.99 -0.28
C LEU A 66 -11.61 15.16 -1.21
N ALA A 67 -11.38 15.44 -2.50
CA ALA A 67 -12.45 15.56 -3.48
C ALA A 67 -13.27 14.27 -3.59
N LEU A 68 -12.60 13.11 -3.64
CA LEU A 68 -13.26 11.81 -3.66
C LEU A 68 -14.08 11.57 -2.39
N THR A 69 -13.54 11.93 -1.23
CA THR A 69 -14.24 11.80 0.07
C THR A 69 -15.50 12.67 0.12
N LEU A 70 -15.42 13.92 -0.33
CA LEU A 70 -16.58 14.80 -0.41
C LEU A 70 -17.64 14.28 -1.40
N PHE A 71 -17.21 13.64 -2.47
CA PHE A 71 -18.10 13.01 -3.44
C PHE A 71 -18.80 11.78 -2.85
N THR A 72 -18.08 10.90 -2.16
CA THR A 72 -18.64 9.65 -1.61
C THR A 72 -19.52 9.89 -0.38
N LEU A 73 -19.19 10.90 0.44
CA LEU A 73 -20.00 11.30 1.59
C LEU A 73 -21.17 12.23 1.22
N ARG A 74 -21.38 12.53 -0.07
CA ARG A 74 -22.43 13.44 -0.50
C ARG A 74 -23.81 12.88 -0.10
N GLY A 75 -24.52 13.62 0.75
CA GLY A 75 -25.81 13.20 1.31
C GLY A 75 -25.72 12.37 2.60
N GLN A 76 -24.51 12.04 3.05
CA GLN A 76 -24.24 11.44 4.36
C GLN A 76 -23.73 12.54 5.31
N GLY A 77 -24.22 12.57 6.56
CA GLY A 77 -23.74 13.53 7.54
C GLY A 77 -22.27 13.29 7.94
N LEU A 78 -21.54 14.34 8.29
CA LEU A 78 -20.13 14.25 8.73
C LEU A 78 -19.95 13.64 10.14
N SER A 79 -21.05 13.38 10.86
CA SER A 79 -21.03 12.87 12.23
C SER A 79 -20.33 11.52 12.36
N GLY A 80 -20.54 10.61 11.39
CA GLY A 80 -19.88 9.30 11.36
C GLY A 80 -18.36 9.38 11.19
N LEU A 81 -17.88 10.36 10.42
CA LEU A 81 -16.45 10.59 10.23
C LEU A 81 -15.79 11.11 11.51
N GLY A 82 -16.41 12.09 12.16
CA GLY A 82 -15.92 12.67 13.42
C GLY A 82 -15.84 11.64 14.55
N GLN A 83 -16.86 10.79 14.69
CA GLN A 83 -16.88 9.71 15.67
C GLN A 83 -15.85 8.62 15.37
N GLY A 84 -15.65 8.29 14.09
CA GLY A 84 -14.60 7.35 13.68
C GLY A 84 -13.19 7.85 14.01
N LEU A 85 -12.93 9.14 13.77
CA LEU A 85 -11.64 9.76 14.09
C LEU A 85 -11.35 9.80 15.59
N SER A 86 -12.36 10.04 16.43
CA SER A 86 -12.16 10.11 17.89
C SER A 86 -11.95 8.74 18.55
N THR A 87 -12.41 7.67 17.90
CA THR A 87 -12.29 6.29 18.40
C THR A 87 -11.10 5.53 17.79
N ALA A 88 -10.47 6.09 16.74
CA ALA A 88 -9.33 5.47 16.08
C ALA A 88 -8.09 5.41 17.01
N PRO A 89 -7.34 4.30 17.00
CA PRO A 89 -6.10 4.20 17.76
C PRO A 89 -5.06 5.25 17.31
N PRO A 90 -4.37 5.97 18.22
CA PRO A 90 -3.46 7.06 17.82
C PRO A 90 -2.33 6.65 16.87
N TRP A 91 -1.86 5.40 16.94
CA TRP A 91 -0.82 4.89 16.05
C TRP A 91 -1.29 4.76 14.60
N SER A 92 -2.60 4.67 14.32
CA SER A 92 -3.12 4.54 12.95
C SER A 92 -2.86 5.78 12.12
N PHE A 93 -2.66 6.93 12.76
CA PHE A 93 -2.33 8.19 12.08
C PHE A 93 -0.87 8.24 11.58
N LEU A 94 -0.01 7.33 12.03
CA LEU A 94 1.37 7.24 11.54
C LEU A 94 1.45 6.76 10.08
N GLY A 95 0.36 6.25 9.50
CA GLY A 95 0.33 5.82 8.10
C GLY A 95 0.75 6.92 7.13
N GLY A 96 0.38 8.19 7.39
CA GLY A 96 0.81 9.32 6.57
C GLY A 96 2.32 9.56 6.62
N LEU A 97 2.93 9.43 7.81
CA LEU A 97 4.37 9.53 7.99
C LEU A 97 5.11 8.38 7.27
N CYS A 98 4.62 7.16 7.39
CA CYS A 98 5.15 6.00 6.66
C CYS A 98 5.08 6.22 5.14
N GLY A 99 3.96 6.73 4.63
CA GLY A 99 3.80 7.08 3.23
C GLY A 99 4.80 8.13 2.76
N ALA A 100 5.02 9.19 3.55
CA ALA A 100 6.00 10.22 3.24
C ALA A 100 7.42 9.63 3.11
N MET A 101 7.82 8.79 4.06
CA MET A 101 9.12 8.09 4.00
C MET A 101 9.25 7.20 2.75
N VAL A 102 8.20 6.46 2.39
CA VAL A 102 8.18 5.61 1.19
C VAL A 102 8.35 6.46 -0.07
N VAL A 103 7.56 7.51 -0.24
CA VAL A 103 7.61 8.35 -1.44
C VAL A 103 8.96 9.06 -1.56
N SER A 104 9.49 9.62 -0.48
CA SER A 104 10.82 10.25 -0.51
C SER A 104 11.92 9.23 -0.86
N SER A 105 11.84 8.01 -0.32
CA SER A 105 12.80 6.93 -0.63
C SER A 105 12.71 6.51 -2.11
N VAL A 106 11.50 6.41 -2.66
CA VAL A 106 11.28 6.10 -4.07
C VAL A 106 11.86 7.18 -4.98
N ILE A 107 11.67 8.47 -4.64
CA ILE A 107 12.21 9.59 -5.40
C ILE A 107 13.74 9.51 -5.45
N VAL A 108 14.39 9.37 -4.28
CA VAL A 108 15.85 9.31 -4.16
C VAL A 108 16.38 8.07 -4.88
N GLY A 109 15.80 6.90 -4.62
CA GLY A 109 16.20 5.65 -5.26
C GLY A 109 16.05 5.69 -6.78
N THR A 110 14.92 6.19 -7.27
CA THR A 110 14.64 6.23 -8.72
C THR A 110 15.63 7.12 -9.46
N GLY A 111 16.02 8.26 -8.86
CA GLY A 111 17.07 9.12 -9.42
C GLY A 111 18.47 8.50 -9.39
N ALA A 112 18.76 7.60 -8.46
CA ALA A 112 20.08 7.01 -8.27
C ALA A 112 20.31 5.70 -9.04
N ILE A 113 19.35 4.78 -9.00
CA ILE A 113 19.48 3.41 -9.55
C ILE A 113 18.37 3.04 -10.55
N GLY A 114 17.47 3.98 -10.85
CA GLY A 114 16.34 3.78 -11.75
C GLY A 114 15.12 3.14 -11.07
N ALA A 115 13.95 3.29 -11.71
CA ALA A 115 12.67 2.89 -11.14
C ALA A 115 12.58 1.37 -10.87
N ASN A 116 13.00 0.54 -11.83
CA ASN A 116 12.90 -0.92 -11.69
C ASN A 116 13.69 -1.46 -10.48
N ALA A 117 14.94 -1.03 -10.32
CA ALA A 117 15.80 -1.44 -9.20
C ALA A 117 15.25 -0.93 -7.86
N THR A 118 14.79 0.33 -7.82
CA THR A 118 14.20 0.94 -6.62
C THR A 118 12.94 0.23 -6.16
N LEU A 119 11.99 -0.01 -7.07
CA LEU A 119 10.73 -0.65 -6.75
C LEU A 119 10.92 -2.12 -6.41
N SER A 120 11.87 -2.80 -7.05
CA SER A 120 12.24 -4.18 -6.70
C SER A 120 12.79 -4.28 -5.28
N LEU A 121 13.74 -3.40 -4.93
CA LEU A 121 14.33 -3.35 -3.58
C LEU A 121 13.27 -3.03 -2.52
N LEU A 122 12.48 -1.98 -2.77
CA LEU A 122 11.44 -1.53 -1.87
C LEU A 122 10.39 -2.63 -1.66
N THR A 123 9.93 -3.28 -2.73
CA THR A 123 8.92 -4.35 -2.64
C THR A 123 9.45 -5.57 -1.91
N GLY A 124 10.69 -5.99 -2.17
CA GLY A 124 11.31 -7.11 -1.46
C GLY A 124 11.35 -6.88 0.06
N VAL A 125 11.78 -5.69 0.49
CA VAL A 125 11.81 -5.33 1.93
C VAL A 125 10.40 -5.20 2.51
N GLN A 126 9.45 -4.61 1.78
CA GLN A 126 8.06 -4.48 2.23
C GLN A 126 7.42 -5.85 2.48
N LEU A 127 7.64 -6.83 1.61
CA LEU A 127 7.05 -8.17 1.75
C LEU A 127 7.64 -8.93 2.95
N MET A 128 8.94 -8.76 3.22
CA MET A 128 9.55 -9.29 4.44
C MET A 128 8.97 -8.65 5.69
N ALA A 129 8.82 -7.32 5.71
CA ALA A 129 8.21 -6.61 6.82
C ALA A 129 6.74 -7.01 7.01
N ALA A 130 6.00 -7.21 5.92
CA ALA A 130 4.60 -7.66 5.94
C ALA A 130 4.47 -9.04 6.62
N LEU A 131 5.35 -10.00 6.31
CA LEU A 131 5.36 -11.29 7.01
C LEU A 131 5.54 -11.13 8.52
N VAL A 132 6.47 -10.27 8.95
CA VAL A 132 6.70 -10.03 10.38
C VAL A 132 5.47 -9.39 11.02
N ILE A 133 4.89 -8.37 10.38
CA ILE A 133 3.69 -7.66 10.82
C ILE A 133 2.51 -8.63 10.97
N ASP A 134 2.31 -9.52 9.99
CA ASP A 134 1.27 -10.54 9.99
C ASP A 134 1.48 -11.57 11.11
N ALA A 135 2.71 -12.03 11.33
CA ALA A 135 3.04 -12.98 12.41
C ALA A 135 2.77 -12.41 13.81
N ILE A 136 3.15 -11.16 14.06
CA ILE A 136 2.93 -10.51 15.36
C ILE A 136 1.50 -10.00 15.52
N GLY A 137 0.71 -9.97 14.44
CA GLY A 137 -0.65 -9.47 14.44
C GLY A 137 -0.76 -7.96 14.62
N PHE A 138 0.22 -7.21 14.12
CA PHE A 138 0.20 -5.75 14.23
C PHE A 138 -0.90 -5.17 13.32
N GLY A 139 -1.99 -4.72 13.93
CA GLY A 139 -3.17 -4.20 13.25
C GLY A 139 -4.46 -4.63 13.93
N THR A 140 -5.60 -4.33 13.32
CA THR A 140 -6.92 -4.69 13.87
C THR A 140 -7.37 -6.12 13.52
N ALA A 141 -6.64 -6.80 12.64
CA ALA A 141 -6.97 -8.15 12.17
C ALA A 141 -6.43 -9.27 13.08
N GLY A 142 -5.50 -8.96 14.01
CA GLY A 142 -4.80 -9.96 14.82
C GLY A 142 -3.77 -10.78 14.04
N PRO A 143 -3.09 -11.75 14.69
CA PRO A 143 -2.06 -12.57 14.04
C PRO A 143 -2.62 -13.42 12.90
N ILE A 144 -1.96 -13.37 11.75
CA ILE A 144 -2.31 -14.14 10.55
C ILE A 144 -1.36 -15.35 10.45
N PRO A 145 -1.87 -16.59 10.36
CA PRO A 145 -1.01 -17.78 10.27
C PRO A 145 -0.11 -17.74 9.02
N ILE A 146 1.21 -17.73 9.24
CA ILE A 146 2.19 -17.81 8.15
C ILE A 146 2.28 -19.26 7.66
N ARG A 147 2.11 -19.44 6.35
CA ARG A 147 2.23 -20.74 5.68
C ARG A 147 3.53 -20.82 4.91
N TRP A 148 4.12 -22.02 4.87
CA TRP A 148 5.36 -22.28 4.12
C TRP A 148 5.38 -21.77 2.66
N PRO A 149 4.29 -21.89 1.87
CA PRO A 149 4.27 -21.34 0.52
C PRO A 149 4.44 -19.81 0.45
N GLN A 150 3.97 -19.06 1.46
CA GLN A 150 4.15 -17.60 1.50
C GLN A 150 5.61 -17.24 1.76
N VAL A 151 6.25 -17.94 2.70
CA VAL A 151 7.68 -17.76 3.00
C VAL A 151 8.52 -18.05 1.75
N LEU A 152 8.25 -19.17 1.08
CA LEU A 152 8.93 -19.51 -0.17
C LEU A 152 8.71 -18.46 -1.26
N GLY A 153 7.47 -17.97 -1.41
CA GLY A 153 7.15 -16.90 -2.36
C GLY A 153 7.94 -15.62 -2.10
N VAL A 154 8.04 -15.18 -0.85
CA VAL A 154 8.82 -13.99 -0.47
C VAL A 154 10.31 -14.22 -0.73
N LEU A 155 10.85 -15.40 -0.42
CA LEU A 155 12.24 -15.76 -0.74
C LEU A 155 12.53 -15.71 -2.24
N LEU A 156 11.61 -16.20 -3.08
CA LEU A 156 11.74 -16.13 -4.54
C LEU A 156 11.73 -14.68 -5.04
N ILE A 157 10.87 -13.82 -4.47
CA ILE A 157 10.82 -12.40 -4.81
C ILE A 157 12.13 -11.70 -4.42
N ILE A 158 12.70 -12.01 -3.25
CA ILE A 158 14.03 -11.51 -2.84
C ILE A 158 15.12 -12.00 -3.80
N GLY A 159 15.07 -13.25 -4.23
CA GLY A 159 15.98 -13.80 -5.24
C GLY A 159 15.89 -13.04 -6.57
N GLY A 160 14.67 -12.80 -7.05
CA GLY A 160 14.41 -11.99 -8.24
C GLY A 160 14.89 -10.54 -8.09
N MET A 161 14.64 -9.91 -6.94
CA MET A 161 15.15 -8.59 -6.59
C MET A 161 16.68 -8.55 -6.67
N LYS A 162 17.38 -9.54 -6.10
CA LYS A 162 18.84 -9.63 -6.18
C LYS A 162 19.31 -9.71 -7.63
N LEU A 163 18.65 -10.51 -8.47
CA LEU A 163 18.99 -10.63 -9.88
C LEU A 163 18.81 -9.29 -10.62
N VAL A 164 17.72 -8.57 -10.37
CA VAL A 164 17.48 -7.22 -10.93
C VAL A 164 18.58 -6.22 -10.55
N LEU A 165 19.13 -6.36 -9.34
CA LEU A 165 20.19 -5.48 -8.83
C LEU A 165 21.60 -5.87 -9.31
N THR A 166 21.81 -7.10 -9.76
CA THR A 166 23.13 -7.63 -10.16
C THR A 166 23.45 -7.28 -11.61
N ARG A 167 23.42 -5.99 -11.96
CA ARG A 167 23.79 -5.54 -13.31
C ARG A 167 25.20 -5.97 -13.70
#